data_AF-A0A947L6G2-F1
#
_entry.id   AF-A0A947L6G2-F1
#
_cell.length_a   1.000
_cell.length_b   1.000
_cell.length_c   1.000
_cell.angle_alpha   90.00
_cell.angle_beta   90.00
_cell.angle_gamma   90.00
#
_symmetry.space_group_name_H-M   'P 1'
#
loop_
_entity.id
_entity.type
_entity.pdbx_description
1 polymer ?
#
loop_
_entity_poly.entity_id
_entity_poly.type
_entity_poly.pdbx_seq_one_letter_code
_entity_poly.pdbx_strand_id
1 'polypeptide(L)'
;MKVARLELLRRLQRQYHRSHPWRLSNGGLFIPHSYEDMKPDSLSWWDDVGFILNGRRVIVWWQHPRHVYADALHERSWQEAGDGPRDNWLTDGGTKNYRRVGRSRKKLVSYTIRQPSAEQRQHYDLLQGILERLTTEGIDLEVSINWKWKRMAWAMGLSLVAPMEVRNERELASVAILARRLILGQTTLEAEFPGYRYGRADWLREQRKEA
;
A
#
# COMPACT_ATOMS: atom_id res chain seq x y z
N MET A 1 34.03 -2.32 -13.10
CA MET A 1 34.39 -1.81 -11.75
C MET A 1 33.22 -2.08 -10.79
N LYS A 2 33.43 -2.76 -9.64
CA LYS A 2 32.35 -3.06 -8.68
C LYS A 2 32.05 -1.83 -7.80
N VAL A 3 30.79 -1.46 -7.67
CA VAL A 3 30.36 -0.33 -6.81
C VAL A 3 30.35 -0.77 -5.35
N ALA A 4 31.25 -0.22 -4.53
CA ALA A 4 31.46 -0.64 -3.13
C ALA A 4 30.17 -0.61 -2.28
N ARG A 5 29.37 0.45 -2.42
CA ARG A 5 28.06 0.58 -1.74
C ARG A 5 27.13 -0.59 -2.06
N LEU A 6 27.06 -1.01 -3.32
CA LEU A 6 26.18 -2.10 -3.74
C LEU A 6 26.62 -3.47 -3.22
N GLU A 7 27.94 -3.69 -3.07
CA GLU A 7 28.48 -4.91 -2.45
C GLU A 7 28.25 -4.93 -0.95
N LEU A 8 28.38 -3.79 -0.26
CA LEU A 8 28.03 -3.66 1.15
C LEU A 8 26.55 -4.03 1.36
N LEU A 9 25.63 -3.45 0.59
CA LEU A 9 24.20 -3.76 0.70
C LEU A 9 23.91 -5.25 0.46
N ARG A 10 24.58 -5.90 -0.51
CA ARG A 10 24.41 -7.35 -0.72
C ARG A 10 24.83 -8.17 0.50
N ARG A 11 25.93 -7.81 1.16
CA ARG A 11 26.40 -8.50 2.38
C ARG A 11 25.41 -8.31 3.52
N LEU A 12 24.98 -7.07 3.76
CA LEU A 12 24.00 -6.74 4.80
C LEU A 12 22.68 -7.49 4.61
N GLN A 13 22.17 -7.57 3.38
CA GLN A 13 20.93 -8.29 3.06
C GLN A 13 21.01 -9.77 3.44
N ARG A 14 22.13 -10.43 3.13
CA ARG A 14 22.35 -11.85 3.47
C ARG A 14 22.45 -12.06 4.98
N GLN A 15 23.19 -11.19 5.66
CA GLN A 15 23.33 -11.23 7.11
C GLN A 15 21.98 -11.00 7.81
N TYR A 16 21.20 -10.02 7.34
CA TYR A 16 19.88 -9.73 7.86
C TYR A 16 18.90 -10.89 7.64
N HIS A 17 18.94 -11.53 6.47
CA HIS A 17 18.14 -12.72 6.22
C HIS A 17 18.46 -13.87 7.18
N ARG A 18 19.75 -14.15 7.42
CA ARG A 18 20.19 -15.20 8.34
C ARG A 18 19.77 -14.95 9.80
N SER A 19 19.79 -13.70 10.24
CA SER A 19 19.50 -13.33 11.63
C SER A 19 18.01 -13.15 11.94
N HIS A 20 17.17 -12.92 10.92
CA HIS A 20 15.75 -12.59 11.12
C HIS A 20 14.82 -13.40 10.19
N PRO A 21 14.94 -14.74 10.12
CA PRO A 21 14.28 -15.54 9.10
C PRO A 21 12.78 -15.24 8.97
N TRP A 22 12.29 -15.10 7.74
CA TRP A 22 10.86 -14.95 7.49
C TRP A 22 10.14 -16.27 7.74
N ARG A 23 8.93 -16.18 8.27
CA ARG A 23 7.98 -17.30 8.25
C ARG A 23 7.37 -17.31 6.85
N LEU A 24 7.70 -18.35 6.08
CA LEU A 24 7.22 -18.48 4.71
C LEU A 24 6.02 -19.42 4.67
N SER A 25 5.07 -19.15 3.78
CA SER A 25 4.01 -20.07 3.41
C SER A 25 4.59 -21.31 2.71
N ASN A 26 3.74 -22.31 2.48
CA ASN A 26 4.13 -23.54 1.75
C ASN A 26 4.69 -23.24 0.34
N GLY A 27 4.27 -22.13 -0.28
CA GLY A 27 4.78 -21.65 -1.57
C GLY A 27 6.12 -20.90 -1.48
N GLY A 28 6.73 -20.80 -0.30
CA GLY A 28 7.98 -20.06 -0.09
C GLY A 28 7.80 -18.53 -0.10
N LEU A 29 6.59 -18.04 0.14
CA LEU A 29 6.26 -16.62 0.14
C LEU A 29 6.12 -16.09 1.57
N PHE A 30 6.57 -14.86 1.79
CA PHE A 30 6.22 -14.09 2.97
C PHE A 30 4.99 -13.26 2.63
N ILE A 31 3.87 -13.53 3.32
CA ILE A 31 2.57 -12.90 3.10
C ILE A 31 2.19 -12.16 4.39
N PRO A 32 2.20 -10.81 4.39
CA PRO A 32 1.93 -10.02 5.59
C PRO A 32 0.43 -9.79 5.85
N HIS A 33 -0.43 -9.97 4.85
CA HIS A 33 -1.88 -9.70 4.94
C HIS A 33 -2.71 -10.99 4.95
N SER A 34 -3.91 -10.90 5.53
CA SER A 34 -4.91 -11.97 5.51
C SER A 34 -5.91 -11.75 4.38
N TYR A 35 -6.40 -12.84 3.79
CA TYR A 35 -7.45 -12.83 2.76
C TYR A 35 -8.80 -13.37 3.27
N GLU A 36 -8.97 -13.55 4.58
CA GLU A 36 -10.18 -14.15 5.15
C GLU A 36 -11.46 -13.39 4.79
N ASP A 37 -11.39 -12.06 4.66
CA ASP A 37 -12.53 -11.20 4.36
C ASP A 37 -12.65 -10.84 2.86
N MET A 38 -11.77 -11.36 2.00
CA MET A 38 -11.77 -11.07 0.57
C MET A 38 -12.81 -11.92 -0.17
N LYS A 39 -13.62 -11.28 -1.01
CA LYS A 39 -14.61 -11.97 -1.84
C LYS A 39 -13.99 -12.38 -3.18
N PRO A 40 -14.46 -13.46 -3.82
CA PRO A 40 -13.93 -13.87 -5.13
C PRO A 40 -14.13 -12.82 -6.25
N ASP A 41 -15.13 -11.95 -6.10
CA ASP A 41 -15.51 -10.90 -7.04
C ASP A 41 -15.05 -9.50 -6.64
N SER A 42 -14.39 -9.34 -5.49
CA SER A 42 -13.89 -8.02 -5.07
C SER A 42 -12.75 -7.54 -5.96
N LEU A 43 -12.74 -6.24 -6.23
CA LEU A 43 -11.62 -5.58 -6.89
C LEU A 43 -10.40 -5.54 -5.97
N SER A 44 -9.24 -5.78 -6.56
CA SER A 44 -7.95 -5.69 -5.87
C SER A 44 -7.34 -4.31 -6.01
N TRP A 45 -6.65 -3.86 -4.98
CA TRP A 45 -6.12 -2.49 -4.89
C TRP A 45 -4.60 -2.49 -4.76
N TRP A 46 -4.08 -3.13 -3.73
CA TRP A 46 -2.65 -3.26 -3.46
C TRP A 46 -2.40 -4.47 -2.58
N ASP A 47 -1.16 -4.93 -2.57
CA ASP A 47 -0.70 -5.95 -1.64
C ASP A 47 0.83 -6.00 -1.59
N ASP A 48 1.36 -6.65 -0.55
CA ASP A 48 2.78 -6.88 -0.37
C ASP A 48 3.09 -8.37 -0.37
N VAL A 49 4.15 -8.76 -1.08
CA VAL A 49 4.63 -10.15 -1.06
C VAL A 49 6.14 -10.22 -1.02
N GLY A 50 6.67 -11.06 -0.14
CA GLY A 50 8.09 -11.34 -0.04
C GLY A 50 8.46 -12.72 -0.57
N PHE A 51 9.67 -12.86 -1.11
CA PHE A 51 10.27 -14.16 -1.41
C PHE A 51 11.79 -14.10 -1.28
N ILE A 52 12.44 -15.28 -1.28
CA ILE A 52 13.90 -15.37 -1.18
C ILE A 52 14.52 -15.63 -2.57
N LEU A 53 15.48 -14.78 -2.95
CA LEU A 53 16.25 -14.91 -4.19
C LEU A 53 17.75 -14.82 -3.93
N ASN A 54 18.47 -15.91 -4.17
CA ASN A 54 19.92 -16.03 -3.96
C ASN A 54 20.35 -15.67 -2.53
N GLY A 55 19.62 -16.18 -1.54
CA GLY A 55 19.87 -15.98 -0.10
C GLY A 55 19.59 -14.55 0.39
N ARG A 56 18.77 -13.79 -0.35
CA ARG A 56 18.37 -12.42 -0.01
C ARG A 56 16.87 -12.29 -0.12
N ARG A 57 16.29 -11.43 0.70
CA ARG A 57 14.88 -11.08 0.63
C ARG A 57 14.63 -10.18 -0.57
N VAL A 58 13.54 -10.46 -1.27
CA VAL A 58 12.86 -9.55 -2.16
C VAL A 58 11.51 -9.25 -1.51
N ILE A 59 11.18 -7.97 -1.34
CA ILE A 59 9.84 -7.51 -0.96
C ILE A 59 9.25 -6.77 -2.17
N VAL A 60 8.03 -7.12 -2.53
CA VAL A 60 7.28 -6.53 -3.62
C VAL A 60 6.13 -5.76 -3.01
N TRP A 61 6.06 -4.46 -3.30
CA TRP A 61 4.90 -3.61 -3.05
C TRP A 61 4.16 -3.50 -4.38
N TRP A 62 3.10 -4.30 -4.50
CA TRP A 62 2.28 -4.35 -5.70
C TRP A 62 1.08 -3.42 -5.56
N GLN A 63 0.76 -2.72 -6.64
CA GLN A 63 -0.43 -1.89 -6.76
C GLN A 63 -1.14 -2.20 -8.07
N HIS A 64 -2.46 -2.32 -8.00
CA HIS A 64 -3.30 -2.30 -9.18
C HIS A 64 -3.32 -0.86 -9.75
N PRO A 65 -3.33 -0.66 -11.08
CA PRO A 65 -3.48 0.67 -11.69
C PRO A 65 -4.68 1.47 -11.16
N ARG A 66 -5.79 0.80 -10.81
CA ARG A 66 -6.96 1.44 -10.18
C ARG A 66 -6.67 2.08 -8.83
N HIS A 67 -5.78 1.49 -8.04
CA HIS A 67 -5.39 2.06 -6.75
C HIS A 67 -4.55 3.31 -6.94
N VAL A 68 -3.61 3.30 -7.89
CA VAL A 68 -2.84 4.49 -8.27
C VAL A 68 -3.76 5.60 -8.76
N TYR A 69 -4.79 5.26 -9.53
CA TYR A 69 -5.79 6.22 -10.00
C TYR A 69 -6.61 6.79 -8.83
N ALA A 70 -7.07 5.94 -7.90
CA ALA A 70 -7.81 6.37 -6.71
C ALA A 70 -6.97 7.24 -5.76
N ASP A 71 -5.69 6.91 -5.58
CA ASP A 71 -4.76 7.73 -4.83
C ASP A 71 -4.62 9.12 -5.46
N ALA A 72 -4.60 9.21 -6.79
CA ALA A 72 -4.59 10.49 -7.50
C ALA A 72 -5.91 11.28 -7.34
N LEU A 73 -7.06 10.61 -7.25
CA LEU A 73 -8.33 11.26 -6.90
C LEU A 73 -8.26 11.86 -5.49
N HIS A 74 -7.76 11.10 -4.52
CA HIS A 74 -7.60 11.55 -3.14
C HIS A 74 -6.59 12.69 -3.04
N GLU A 75 -5.43 12.60 -3.70
CA GLU A 75 -4.47 13.69 -3.73
C GLU A 75 -5.09 14.97 -4.32
N ARG A 76 -5.87 14.84 -5.40
CA ARG A 76 -6.56 15.98 -6.01
C ARG A 76 -7.67 16.54 -5.12
N SER A 77 -8.39 15.72 -4.36
CA SER A 77 -9.40 16.22 -3.43
C SER A 77 -8.77 17.07 -2.32
N TRP A 78 -7.60 16.67 -1.82
CA TRP A 78 -6.83 17.49 -0.87
C TRP A 78 -6.33 18.79 -1.49
N GLN A 79 -5.85 18.75 -2.74
CA GLN A 79 -5.42 19.96 -3.45
C GLN A 79 -6.58 20.94 -3.67
N GLU A 80 -7.77 20.45 -4.02
CA GLU A 80 -8.95 21.28 -4.26
C GLU A 80 -9.60 21.80 -2.97
N ALA A 81 -9.57 21.03 -1.87
CA ALA A 81 -10.09 21.47 -0.58
C ALA A 81 -9.23 22.54 0.09
N GLY A 82 -7.93 22.61 -0.24
CA GLY A 82 -6.97 23.53 0.35
C GLY A 82 -6.56 23.15 1.77
N ASP A 83 -5.85 24.05 2.44
CA ASP A 83 -5.37 23.82 3.80
C ASP A 83 -6.53 23.66 4.79
N GLY A 84 -6.50 22.58 5.56
CA GLY A 84 -7.44 22.35 6.64
C GLY A 84 -7.14 23.15 7.92
N PRO A 85 -8.07 23.16 8.88
CA PRO A 85 -7.83 23.73 10.20
C PRO A 85 -6.61 23.10 10.87
N ARG A 86 -5.81 23.91 11.58
CA ARG A 86 -4.61 23.45 12.30
C ARG A 86 -4.94 22.82 13.66
N ASP A 87 -6.17 22.37 13.85
CA ASP A 87 -6.63 21.83 15.13
C ASP A 87 -6.08 20.42 15.36
N ASN A 88 -5.23 20.25 16.38
CA ASN A 88 -4.63 18.96 16.69
C ASN A 88 -5.49 18.14 17.66
N TRP A 89 -6.75 17.94 17.28
CA TRP A 89 -7.77 17.29 18.14
C TRP A 89 -7.45 15.83 18.48
N LEU A 90 -6.57 15.17 17.72
CA LEU A 90 -6.12 13.80 17.97
C LEU A 90 -5.23 13.67 19.20
N THR A 91 -4.40 14.68 19.49
CA THR A 91 -3.47 14.64 20.63
C THR A 91 -3.84 15.63 21.74
N ASP A 92 -4.56 16.70 21.40
CA ASP A 92 -4.76 17.83 22.29
C ASP A 92 -6.16 17.85 22.88
N GLY A 93 -6.26 18.12 24.18
CA GLY A 93 -7.54 18.23 24.88
C GLY A 93 -8.27 16.91 25.11
N GLY A 94 -7.58 15.77 24.94
CA GLY A 94 -8.11 14.44 25.27
C GLY A 94 -8.25 14.20 26.78
N THR A 95 -9.23 13.37 27.15
CA THR A 95 -9.50 13.02 28.55
C THR A 95 -8.63 11.85 28.99
N LYS A 96 -7.90 12.02 30.11
CA LYS A 96 -7.08 10.95 30.69
C LYS A 96 -7.94 9.94 31.45
N ASN A 97 -7.85 8.67 31.06
CA ASN A 97 -8.54 7.57 31.73
C ASN A 97 -7.61 6.87 32.72
N TYR A 98 -8.00 6.87 34.00
CA TYR A 98 -7.20 6.32 35.08
C TYR A 98 -7.83 5.06 35.65
N ARG A 99 -7.00 4.05 35.89
CA ARG A 99 -7.36 2.87 36.70
C ARG A 99 -6.76 3.02 38.09
N ARG A 100 -7.54 2.73 39.13
CA ARG A 100 -7.05 2.68 40.51
C ARG A 100 -6.09 1.49 40.67
N VAL A 101 -4.92 1.72 41.27
CA VAL A 101 -3.91 0.69 41.55
C VAL A 101 -3.57 0.76 43.05
N GLY A 102 -4.22 -0.11 43.83
CA GLY A 102 -4.13 -0.12 45.29
C GLY A 102 -5.02 0.92 45.97
N ARG A 103 -4.72 1.25 47.24
CA ARG A 103 -5.61 2.07 48.08
C ARG A 103 -5.69 3.55 47.65
N SER A 104 -4.60 4.18 47.20
CA SER A 104 -4.60 5.63 46.89
C SER A 104 -4.13 5.96 45.47
N ARG A 105 -3.29 5.13 44.86
CA ARG A 105 -2.65 5.46 43.58
C ARG A 105 -3.58 5.21 42.39
N LYS A 106 -3.46 6.04 41.37
CA LYS A 106 -4.09 5.87 40.06
C LYS A 106 -2.98 5.76 39.00
N LYS A 107 -3.16 4.87 38.04
CA LYS A 107 -2.30 4.73 36.86
C LYS A 107 -3.09 5.15 35.63
N LEU A 108 -2.47 5.97 34.77
CA LEU A 108 -3.00 6.30 33.45
C LEU A 108 -2.98 5.04 32.58
N VAL A 109 -4.12 4.68 31.99
CA VAL A 109 -4.25 3.45 31.18
C VAL A 109 -4.60 3.77 29.73
N SER A 110 -5.36 4.84 29.50
CA SER A 110 -5.69 5.28 28.14
C SER A 110 -6.04 6.77 28.11
N TYR A 111 -6.22 7.28 26.89
CA TYR A 111 -6.77 8.59 26.60
C TYR A 111 -8.06 8.40 25.78
N THR A 112 -9.08 9.20 26.08
CA THR A 112 -10.22 9.39 25.19
C THR A 112 -9.98 10.64 24.36
N ILE A 113 -9.87 10.47 23.05
CA ILE A 113 -9.71 11.58 22.09
C ILE A 113 -10.99 12.43 22.14
N ARG A 114 -10.85 13.76 22.10
CA ARG A 114 -12.01 14.65 22.02
C ARG A 114 -12.62 14.62 20.62
N GLN A 115 -13.79 15.23 20.47
CA GLN A 115 -14.38 15.40 19.15
C GLN A 115 -13.59 16.46 18.33
N PRO A 116 -13.51 16.30 17.00
CA PRO A 116 -12.98 17.34 16.12
C PRO A 116 -13.80 18.63 16.24
N SER A 117 -13.17 19.78 16.00
CA SER A 117 -13.85 21.07 15.97
C SER A 117 -14.91 21.13 14.86
N ALA A 118 -15.81 22.12 14.94
CA ALA A 118 -16.81 22.32 13.89
C ALA A 118 -16.15 22.61 12.53
N GLU A 119 -15.10 23.44 12.51
CA GLU A 119 -14.30 23.74 11.32
C GLU A 119 -13.63 22.49 10.75
N GLN A 120 -13.09 21.62 11.62
CA GLN A 120 -12.44 20.39 11.19
C GLN A 120 -13.43 19.43 10.53
N ARG A 121 -14.64 19.31 11.09
CA ARG A 121 -15.71 18.51 10.49
C ARG A 121 -16.13 19.08 9.14
N GLN A 122 -16.37 20.38 9.05
CA GLN A 122 -16.73 21.05 7.79
C GLN A 122 -15.67 20.84 6.70
N HIS A 123 -14.39 20.87 7.07
CA HIS A 123 -13.31 20.60 6.12
C HIS A 123 -13.31 19.14 5.63
N TYR A 124 -13.55 18.18 6.51
CA TYR A 124 -13.68 16.77 6.10
C TYR A 124 -14.93 16.51 5.27
N ASP A 125 -16.05 17.16 5.58
CA ASP A 125 -17.29 17.08 4.78
C ASP A 125 -17.05 17.64 3.36
N LEU A 126 -16.31 18.75 3.26
CA LEU A 126 -15.88 19.32 1.97
C LEU A 126 -14.98 18.35 1.19
N LEU A 127 -13.96 17.78 1.84
CA LEU A 127 -13.07 16.79 1.23
C LEU A 127 -13.84 15.58 0.70
N GLN A 128 -14.79 15.08 1.48
CA GLN A 128 -15.64 13.97 1.10
C GLN A 128 -16.49 14.31 -0.12
N GLY A 129 -17.15 15.47 -0.14
CA GLY A 129 -17.96 15.90 -1.29
C GLY A 129 -17.12 16.11 -2.56
N ILE A 130 -15.90 16.65 -2.44
CA ILE A 130 -14.97 16.77 -3.57
C ILE A 130 -14.56 15.38 -4.06
N LEU A 131 -14.18 14.47 -3.16
CA LEU A 131 -13.77 13.12 -3.54
C LEU A 131 -14.90 12.33 -4.20
N GLU A 132 -16.14 12.45 -3.71
CA GLU A 132 -17.33 11.83 -4.32
C GLU A 132 -17.59 12.34 -5.73
N ARG A 133 -17.49 13.66 -5.94
CA ARG A 133 -17.57 14.27 -7.27
C ARG A 133 -16.47 13.74 -8.18
N LEU A 134 -15.21 13.78 -7.74
CA LEU A 134 -14.06 13.31 -8.52
C LEU A 134 -14.15 11.80 -8.83
N THR A 135 -14.69 11.00 -7.91
CA THR A 135 -14.91 9.56 -8.10
C THR A 135 -15.96 9.29 -9.16
N THR A 136 -17.05 10.08 -9.15
CA THR A 136 -18.17 9.94 -10.09
C THR A 136 -17.82 10.48 -11.48
N GLU A 137 -17.09 11.60 -11.55
CA GLU A 137 -16.68 12.21 -12.82
C GLU A 137 -15.46 11.49 -13.41
N GLY A 138 -14.55 11.00 -12.57
CA GLY A 138 -13.20 10.59 -12.96
C GLY A 138 -12.32 11.77 -13.40
N ILE A 139 -11.00 11.60 -13.31
CA ILE A 139 -9.99 12.58 -13.72
C ILE A 139 -9.31 12.19 -15.04
N ASP A 140 -8.79 13.19 -15.75
CA ASP A 140 -7.94 12.98 -16.92
C ASP A 140 -6.53 12.53 -16.48
N LEU A 141 -6.40 11.22 -16.27
CA LEU A 141 -5.18 10.54 -15.88
C LEU A 141 -5.11 9.20 -16.61
N GLU A 142 -3.95 8.91 -17.19
CA GLU A 142 -3.62 7.58 -17.68
C GLU A 142 -2.53 6.96 -16.79
N VAL A 143 -2.87 5.87 -16.11
CA VAL A 143 -1.92 5.10 -15.31
C VAL A 143 -1.31 4.02 -16.19
N SER A 144 0.02 4.08 -16.34
CA SER A 144 0.80 3.07 -17.02
C SER A 144 1.33 2.02 -16.04
N ILE A 145 1.45 0.79 -16.54
CA ILE A 145 2.18 -0.27 -15.84
C ILE A 145 3.63 0.14 -15.71
N ASN A 146 4.21 -0.08 -14.53
CA ASN A 146 5.61 0.25 -14.29
C ASN A 146 6.17 -0.61 -13.18
N TRP A 147 7.51 -0.69 -13.13
CA TRP A 147 8.17 -1.25 -11.98
C TRP A 147 9.50 -0.58 -11.74
N LYS A 148 9.87 -0.45 -10.47
CA LYS A 148 11.13 0.12 -10.02
C LYS A 148 11.67 -0.74 -8.89
N TRP A 149 12.98 -0.92 -8.87
CA TRP A 149 13.63 -1.68 -7.80
C TRP A 149 14.64 -0.82 -7.06
N LYS A 150 14.75 -1.05 -5.75
CA LYS A 150 15.73 -0.40 -4.87
C LYS A 150 16.41 -1.43 -3.99
N ARG A 151 17.66 -1.16 -3.61
CA ARG A 151 18.37 -1.98 -2.62
C ARG A 151 18.37 -1.30 -1.27
N MET A 152 17.91 -2.02 -0.26
CA MET A 152 17.93 -1.62 1.14
C MET A 152 18.91 -2.51 1.91
N ALA A 153 19.28 -2.13 3.13
CA ALA A 153 20.19 -2.91 3.95
C ALA A 153 19.65 -4.32 4.28
N TRP A 154 18.32 -4.48 4.34
CA TRP A 154 17.66 -5.72 4.77
C TRP A 154 17.02 -6.53 3.62
N ALA A 155 16.70 -5.90 2.49
CA ALA A 155 16.09 -6.55 1.33
C ALA A 155 16.34 -5.79 0.00
N MET A 156 16.00 -6.45 -1.10
CA MET A 156 15.67 -5.81 -2.37
C MET A 156 14.18 -5.44 -2.36
N GLY A 157 13.86 -4.18 -2.61
CA GLY A 157 12.48 -3.71 -2.73
C GLY A 157 12.07 -3.54 -4.18
N LEU A 158 10.85 -3.94 -4.51
CA LEU A 158 10.25 -3.84 -5.84
C LEU A 158 8.93 -3.10 -5.73
N SER A 159 8.82 -1.90 -6.29
CA SER A 159 7.53 -1.25 -6.50
C SER A 159 7.01 -1.70 -7.86
N LEU A 160 5.81 -2.27 -7.91
CA LEU A 160 5.23 -2.88 -9.11
C LEU A 160 3.80 -2.38 -9.30
N VAL A 161 3.53 -1.73 -10.43
CA VAL A 161 2.19 -1.37 -10.89
C VAL A 161 1.83 -2.29 -12.05
N ALA A 162 0.88 -3.20 -11.85
CA ALA A 162 0.46 -4.18 -12.85
C ALA A 162 -1.01 -4.58 -12.66
N PRO A 163 -1.78 -4.82 -13.76
CA PRO A 163 -3.22 -5.05 -13.72
C PRO A 163 -3.55 -6.52 -13.40
N MET A 164 -3.17 -6.96 -12.20
CA MET A 164 -3.43 -8.31 -11.69
C MET A 164 -4.49 -8.24 -10.59
N GLU A 165 -5.42 -9.19 -10.56
CA GLU A 165 -6.28 -9.35 -9.39
C GLU A 165 -5.58 -10.23 -8.36
N VAL A 166 -5.66 -9.84 -7.09
CA VAL A 166 -5.06 -10.48 -5.92
C VAL A 166 -6.12 -10.56 -4.83
N ARG A 167 -6.87 -11.66 -4.83
CA ARG A 167 -7.98 -11.93 -3.89
C ARG A 167 -7.67 -13.07 -2.93
N ASN A 168 -6.54 -13.74 -3.12
CA ASN A 168 -6.09 -14.87 -2.32
C ASN A 168 -4.58 -15.09 -2.50
N GLU A 169 -4.01 -15.95 -1.66
CA GLU A 169 -2.58 -16.26 -1.68
C GLU A 169 -2.08 -16.85 -3.00
N ARG A 170 -2.93 -17.58 -3.75
CA ARG A 170 -2.54 -18.16 -5.04
C ARG A 170 -2.37 -17.09 -6.11
N GLU A 171 -3.24 -16.08 -6.11
CA GLU A 171 -3.13 -14.94 -7.01
C GLU A 171 -1.94 -14.05 -6.63
N LEU A 172 -1.69 -13.85 -5.34
CA LEU A 172 -0.49 -13.18 -4.86
C LEU A 172 0.81 -13.90 -5.29
N ALA A 173 0.78 -15.23 -5.33
CA ALA A 173 1.91 -16.01 -5.84
C ALA A 173 2.22 -15.70 -7.30
N SER A 174 1.20 -15.41 -8.13
CA SER A 174 1.41 -14.97 -9.52
C SER A 174 2.15 -13.63 -9.59
N VAL A 175 1.83 -12.69 -8.69
CA VAL A 175 2.56 -11.41 -8.57
C VAL A 175 4.03 -11.66 -8.21
N ALA A 176 4.30 -12.54 -7.25
CA ALA A 176 5.67 -12.90 -6.88
C ALA A 176 6.45 -13.57 -8.04
N ILE A 177 5.78 -14.42 -8.82
CA ILE A 177 6.35 -15.05 -10.02
C ILE A 177 6.70 -14.00 -11.08
N LEU A 178 5.78 -13.08 -11.38
CA LEU A 178 6.02 -11.98 -12.31
C LEU A 178 7.22 -11.14 -11.85
N ALA A 179 7.21 -10.70 -10.59
CA ALA A 179 8.30 -9.93 -9.98
C ALA A 179 9.66 -10.65 -10.11
N ARG A 180 9.69 -11.96 -9.86
CA ARG A 180 10.90 -12.77 -10.02
C ARG A 180 11.38 -12.80 -11.47
N ARG A 181 10.48 -13.02 -12.44
CA ARG A 181 10.80 -13.05 -13.87
C ARG A 181 11.33 -11.69 -14.35
N LEU A 182 10.73 -10.59 -13.90
CA LEU A 182 11.22 -9.22 -14.17
C LEU A 182 12.64 -9.00 -13.63
N ILE A 183 12.90 -9.36 -12.36
CA ILE A 183 14.22 -9.21 -11.73
C ILE A 183 15.29 -10.05 -12.46
N LEU A 184 14.92 -11.23 -12.96
CA LEU A 184 15.81 -12.12 -13.70
C LEU A 184 15.94 -11.76 -15.19
N GLY A 185 15.21 -10.76 -15.68
CA GLY A 185 15.22 -10.37 -17.10
C GLY A 185 14.58 -11.41 -18.02
N GLN A 186 13.70 -12.26 -17.49
CA GLN A 186 13.01 -13.31 -18.24
C GLN A 186 11.73 -12.82 -18.93
N THR A 187 11.24 -11.64 -18.53
CA THR A 187 10.08 -10.98 -19.14
C THR A 187 10.16 -9.47 -18.95
N THR A 188 9.24 -8.74 -19.59
CA THR A 188 9.00 -7.31 -19.40
C THR A 188 7.52 -7.09 -19.13
N LEU A 189 7.15 -5.95 -18.52
CA LEU A 189 5.74 -5.62 -18.33
C LEU A 189 5.00 -5.47 -19.66
N GLU A 190 5.65 -4.93 -20.69
CA GLU A 190 5.08 -4.82 -22.03
C GLU A 190 4.80 -6.19 -22.67
N ALA A 191 5.64 -7.20 -22.40
CA ALA A 191 5.39 -8.55 -22.91
C ALA A 191 4.21 -9.24 -22.22
N GLU A 192 3.99 -8.96 -20.93
CA GLU A 192 2.90 -9.57 -20.14
C GLU A 192 1.57 -8.81 -20.31
N PHE A 193 1.63 -7.48 -20.48
CA PHE A 193 0.47 -6.60 -20.58
C PHE A 193 0.66 -5.55 -21.70
N PRO A 194 0.67 -5.99 -22.97
CA PRO A 194 1.02 -5.13 -24.10
C PRO A 194 0.05 -3.95 -24.24
N GLY A 195 0.62 -2.74 -24.32
CA GLY A 195 -0.14 -1.50 -24.48
C GLY A 195 -1.13 -1.17 -23.35
N TYR A 196 -1.05 -1.84 -22.19
CA TYR A 196 -2.02 -1.62 -21.12
C TYR A 196 -1.93 -0.20 -20.55
N ARG A 197 -3.09 0.46 -20.47
CA ARG A 197 -3.29 1.72 -19.76
C ARG A 197 -4.60 1.65 -19.01
N TYR A 198 -4.60 2.23 -17.81
CA TYR A 198 -5.81 2.41 -17.02
C TYR A 198 -6.16 3.89 -17.01
N GLY A 199 -7.31 4.24 -17.59
CA GLY A 199 -7.76 5.61 -17.69
C GLY A 199 -9.12 5.86 -17.07
N ARG A 200 -9.61 7.08 -17.24
CA ARG A 200 -10.94 7.52 -16.80
C ARG A 200 -12.07 6.57 -17.23
N ALA A 201 -12.03 6.08 -18.47
CA ALA A 201 -13.05 5.18 -18.98
C ALA A 201 -13.09 3.83 -18.24
N ASP A 202 -11.93 3.33 -17.81
CA ASP A 202 -11.82 2.10 -17.04
C ASP A 202 -12.36 2.29 -15.62
N TRP A 203 -11.95 3.39 -14.97
CA TRP A 203 -12.47 3.79 -13.67
C TRP A 203 -13.99 3.87 -13.65
N LEU A 204 -14.59 4.64 -14.56
CA LEU A 204 -16.05 4.81 -14.63
C LEU A 204 -16.78 3.51 -15.00
N ARG A 205 -16.12 2.57 -15.68
CA ARG A 205 -16.69 1.25 -15.95
C ARG A 205 -16.70 0.38 -14.71
N GLU A 206 -15.66 0.44 -13.88
CA GLU A 206 -15.57 -0.31 -12.62
C GLU A 206 -16.55 0.25 -11.58
N GLN A 207 -16.64 1.56 -11.43
CA GLN A 207 -17.60 2.20 -10.51
C GLN A 207 -19.06 1.84 -10.81
N ARG A 208 -19.42 1.66 -12.09
CA ARG A 208 -20.77 1.20 -12.49
C ARG A 208 -21.07 -0.26 -12.16
N LYS A 209 -20.05 -1.07 -11.87
CA LYS A 209 -20.22 -2.47 -11.47
C LYS A 209 -20.34 -2.63 -9.96
N GLU A 210 -19.84 -1.66 -9.19
CA GLU A 210 -19.95 -1.64 -7.73
C GLU A 210 -21.25 -0.99 -7.24
N ALA A 211 -21.93 -0.20 -8.08
CA ALA A 211 -23.24 0.40 -7.84
C ALA A 211 -24.41 -0.56 -8.10
#